data_AF-A0A9P0G2M4-F1
#
_entry.id   AF-A0A9P0G2M4-F1
#
_cell.length_a   1.000
_cell.length_b   1.000
_cell.length_c   1.000
_cell.angle_alpha   90.00
_cell.angle_beta   90.00
_cell.angle_gamma   90.00
#
_symmetry.space_group_name_H-M   'P 1'
#
loop_
_entity.id
_entity.type
_entity.pdbx_description
1 polymer ?
#
loop_
_entity_poly.entity_id
_entity_poly.type
_entity_poly.pdbx_seq_one_letter_code
_entity_poly.pdbx_strand_id
1 'polypeptide(L)'
;MNFIRSGLSLLSLGIKSQFTQLKVPGILCNQVLPSNSTTSLGLFSRAMASLAQMHRSGPHIKKRKSRNPLNGNPFAKGVVLKTVIKKPKKPNSANRKCVLVRLSNGKEMIAYIPGIGHNLQEHNIVLVRVGRSVT
;
A
#
# COMPACT_ATOMS: atom_id res chain seq x y z
N MET A 1 16.81 5.25 -17.16
CA MET A 1 18.12 4.66 -17.54
C MET A 1 19.17 5.29 -16.63
N ASN A 2 20.09 4.47 -16.09
CA ASN A 2 21.24 4.79 -15.21
C ASN A 2 20.81 5.03 -13.74
N PHE A 3 20.96 4.16 -12.74
CA PHE A 3 21.93 3.11 -12.39
C PHE A 3 23.36 3.62 -12.10
N ILE A 4 23.74 3.47 -10.82
CA ILE A 4 25.09 3.22 -10.25
C ILE A 4 26.09 4.39 -10.18
N ARG A 5 26.55 4.70 -8.95
CA ARG A 5 27.95 4.63 -8.44
C ARG A 5 28.13 5.65 -7.30
N SER A 6 28.22 5.23 -6.03
CA SER A 6 29.36 4.60 -5.34
C SER A 6 30.43 5.59 -4.90
N GLY A 7 30.94 5.38 -3.69
CA GLY A 7 32.37 5.57 -3.46
C GLY A 7 32.71 6.43 -2.27
N LEU A 8 32.98 5.75 -1.16
CA LEU A 8 33.89 6.20 -0.12
C LEU A 8 35.24 6.61 -0.73
N SER A 9 35.83 7.69 -0.23
CA SER A 9 37.30 7.88 -0.25
C SER A 9 37.75 8.50 1.07
N LEU A 10 38.36 7.65 1.90
CA LEU A 10 39.25 8.05 2.98
C LEU A 10 40.53 8.68 2.42
N LEU A 11 41.24 9.40 3.30
CA LEU A 11 42.61 9.94 3.20
C LEU A 11 42.72 11.42 2.81
N SER A 12 43.07 12.28 3.78
CA SER A 12 44.37 12.97 3.80
C SER A 12 44.47 13.98 4.96
N LEU A 13 45.35 13.66 5.90
CA LEU A 13 46.34 14.54 6.56
C LEU A 13 45.98 16.02 6.82
N GLY A 14 45.57 16.28 8.07
CA GLY A 14 46.34 17.11 9.01
C GLY A 14 46.51 18.60 8.74
N ILE A 15 45.80 19.44 9.50
CA ILE A 15 46.30 20.73 9.98
C ILE A 15 45.90 20.90 11.45
N LYS A 16 46.91 21.19 12.27
CA LYS A 16 46.85 21.49 13.71
C LYS A 16 46.06 22.79 13.95
N SER A 17 45.14 22.80 14.91
CA SER A 17 44.88 24.03 15.68
C SER A 17 44.73 23.70 17.15
N GLN A 18 45.65 24.26 17.91
CA GLN A 18 45.71 24.28 19.36
C GLN A 18 44.40 24.83 19.93
N PHE A 19 43.73 24.08 20.82
CA PHE A 19 42.94 24.73 21.87
C PHE A 19 43.29 24.08 23.19
N THR A 20 43.85 24.93 24.04
CA THR A 20 44.44 24.64 25.33
C THR A 20 43.39 24.19 26.35
N GLN A 21 43.83 23.27 27.19
CA GLN A 21 43.18 22.74 28.38
C GLN A 21 42.76 23.84 29.36
N LEU A 22 41.55 23.75 29.92
CA LEU A 22 41.30 24.16 31.30
C LEU A 22 40.87 22.94 32.10
N LYS A 23 41.76 22.58 33.01
CA LYS A 23 41.76 21.41 33.86
C LYS A 23 41.01 21.73 35.16
N VAL A 24 40.04 20.91 35.53
CA VAL A 24 39.53 20.82 36.90
C VAL A 24 39.72 19.37 37.36
N PRO A 25 40.54 19.09 38.39
CA PRO A 25 40.78 17.74 38.87
C PRO A 25 39.91 17.40 40.09
N GLY A 26 39.40 16.16 40.11
CA GLY A 26 38.77 15.49 41.25
C GLY A 26 38.28 14.11 40.78
N ILE A 27 39.06 13.03 40.90
CA ILE A 27 39.01 12.02 41.98
C ILE A 27 37.60 11.36 41.99
N LEU A 28 37.37 10.06 41.77
CA LEU A 28 38.15 8.85 42.03
C LEU A 28 37.62 7.69 41.16
N CYS A 29 38.53 6.80 40.80
CA CYS A 29 38.29 5.41 40.41
C CYS A 29 37.21 4.72 41.28
N ASN A 30 36.30 3.96 40.66
CA ASN A 30 36.22 2.51 40.93
C ASN A 30 35.33 1.78 39.91
N GLN A 31 35.94 0.78 39.29
CA GLN A 31 35.33 -0.35 38.62
C GLN A 31 34.39 -1.08 39.58
N VAL A 32 33.11 -1.21 39.25
CA VAL A 32 32.29 -2.37 39.66
C VAL A 32 31.28 -2.65 38.56
N LEU A 33 31.50 -3.73 37.81
CA LEU A 33 30.41 -4.48 37.18
C LEU A 33 29.73 -5.31 38.28
N PRO A 34 28.40 -5.27 38.43
CA PRO A 34 27.69 -6.41 38.97
C PRO A 34 26.80 -7.02 37.87
N SER A 35 27.17 -8.24 37.51
CA SER A 35 26.30 -9.25 36.94
C SER A 35 25.14 -9.55 37.92
N ASN A 36 23.89 -9.47 37.45
CA ASN A 36 22.91 -10.58 37.49
C ASN A 36 21.45 -10.09 37.39
N SER A 37 20.82 -10.54 36.29
CA SER A 37 19.45 -11.06 36.22
C SER A 37 18.38 -10.44 37.13
N THR A 38 17.67 -9.44 36.60
CA THR A 38 16.22 -9.42 36.69
C THR A 38 15.67 -9.16 35.30
N THR A 39 15.17 -10.21 34.67
CA THR A 39 14.25 -10.15 33.54
C THR A 39 12.98 -9.47 34.04
N SER A 40 12.97 -8.14 34.12
CA SER A 40 11.75 -7.39 34.30
C SER A 40 10.95 -7.56 33.02
N LEU A 41 9.94 -8.42 33.13
CA LEU A 41 8.90 -8.65 32.14
C LEU A 41 8.56 -7.31 31.49
N GLY A 42 8.90 -7.21 30.21
CA GLY A 42 8.81 -5.98 29.46
C GLY A 42 7.42 -5.38 29.63
N LEU A 43 7.33 -4.33 30.45
CA LEU A 43 6.31 -3.34 30.27
C LEU A 43 6.59 -2.75 28.89
N PHE A 44 5.96 -3.34 27.88
CA PHE A 44 5.65 -2.67 26.64
C PHE A 44 4.71 -1.52 26.99
N SER A 45 5.27 -0.48 27.64
CA SER A 45 4.65 0.81 27.67
C SER A 45 4.37 1.11 26.21
N ARG A 46 3.11 1.37 25.88
CA ARG A 46 2.73 1.88 24.56
C ARG A 46 3.29 3.30 24.46
N ALA A 47 4.61 3.41 24.41
CA ALA A 47 5.31 4.67 24.23
C ALA A 47 4.90 5.18 22.85
N MET A 48 4.14 6.27 22.85
CA MET A 48 3.83 6.99 21.61
C MET A 48 5.14 7.45 20.96
N ALA A 49 5.14 7.58 19.64
CA ALA A 49 6.27 8.11 18.91
C ALA A 49 6.63 9.52 19.41
N SER A 50 7.92 9.86 19.47
CA SER A 50 8.38 11.19 19.89
C SER A 50 7.85 12.29 18.97
N LEU A 51 7.70 13.51 19.48
CA LEU A 51 7.26 14.66 18.67
C LEU A 51 8.19 14.92 17.47
N ALA A 52 9.51 14.76 17.65
CA ALA A 52 10.48 14.85 16.56
C ALA A 52 10.35 13.72 15.53
N GLN A 53 9.90 12.52 15.94
CA GLN A 53 9.60 11.41 15.02
C GLN A 53 8.33 11.70 14.22
N MET A 54 7.27 12.21 14.88
CA MET A 54 6.03 12.62 14.21
C MET A 54 6.27 13.77 13.21
N HIS A 55 7.07 14.77 13.59
CA HIS A 55 7.45 15.88 12.71
C HIS A 55 8.19 15.40 11.45
N ARG A 56 9.08 14.40 11.59
CA ARG A 56 9.81 13.80 10.47
C ARG A 56 8.94 12.90 9.58
N SER A 57 8.04 12.10 10.17
CA SER A 57 7.21 11.15 9.42
C SER A 57 5.99 11.78 8.75
N GLY A 58 5.52 12.91 9.27
CA GLY A 58 4.32 13.58 8.81
C GLY A 58 3.02 12.80 9.09
N PRO A 59 1.86 13.33 8.65
CA PRO A 59 0.57 12.69 8.84
C PRO A 59 0.46 11.36 8.08
N HIS A 60 -0.14 10.36 8.72
CA HIS A 60 -0.40 9.08 8.05
C HIS A 60 -1.49 9.21 6.96
N ILE A 61 -1.10 9.06 5.70
CA ILE A 61 -2.03 9.06 4.56
C ILE A 61 -2.55 7.65 4.30
N LYS A 62 -3.85 7.43 4.51
CA LYS A 62 -4.51 6.14 4.23
C LYS A 62 -4.65 5.94 2.71
N LYS A 63 -3.88 5.01 2.13
CA LYS A 63 -3.99 4.63 0.71
C LYS A 63 -5.22 3.74 0.48
N ARG A 64 -6.11 4.12 -0.45
CA ARG A 64 -7.26 3.30 -0.84
C ARG A 64 -6.89 2.36 -2.00
N LYS A 65 -7.36 1.12 -1.97
CA LYS A 65 -7.22 0.19 -3.10
C LYS A 65 -8.02 0.69 -4.30
N SER A 66 -7.43 0.58 -5.49
CA SER A 66 -8.15 0.90 -6.73
C SER A 66 -9.33 -0.04 -6.91
N ARG A 67 -10.49 0.53 -7.26
CA ARG A 67 -11.71 -0.22 -7.56
C ARG A 67 -11.89 -0.45 -9.06
N ASN A 68 -10.91 -0.06 -9.87
CA ASN A 68 -10.98 -0.25 -11.33
C ASN A 68 -10.68 -1.72 -11.68
N PRO A 69 -11.63 -2.46 -12.29
CA PRO A 69 -11.41 -3.83 -12.74
C PRO A 69 -10.45 -3.97 -13.93
N LEU A 70 -10.28 -2.92 -14.72
CA LEU A 70 -9.57 -2.93 -16.01
C LEU A 70 -8.11 -2.43 -15.93
N ASN A 71 -7.48 -2.51 -14.76
CA ASN A 71 -6.07 -2.13 -14.54
C ASN A 71 -5.70 -0.70 -15.02
N GLY A 72 -6.64 0.24 -15.04
CA GLY A 72 -6.40 1.62 -15.50
C GLY A 72 -6.96 1.93 -16.89
N ASN A 73 -7.30 0.92 -17.68
CA ASN A 73 -7.89 1.13 -19.00
C ASN A 73 -9.37 1.56 -18.89
N PRO A 74 -9.86 2.44 -19.79
CA PRO A 74 -11.26 2.86 -19.79
C PRO A 74 -12.19 1.76 -20.32
N PHE A 75 -11.71 0.97 -21.28
CA PHE A 75 -12.45 -0.11 -21.92
C PHE A 75 -11.59 -1.37 -22.04
N ALA A 76 -12.25 -2.52 -22.12
CA ALA A 76 -11.62 -3.81 -22.41
C ALA A 76 -12.53 -4.65 -23.28
N LYS A 77 -11.94 -5.42 -24.20
CA LYS A 77 -12.63 -6.44 -24.98
C LYS A 77 -12.89 -7.66 -24.09
N GLY A 78 -14.05 -8.29 -24.24
CA GLY A 78 -14.37 -9.53 -23.56
C GLY A 78 -15.26 -10.46 -24.36
N VAL A 79 -15.28 -11.72 -23.98
CA VAL A 79 -16.14 -12.77 -24.53
C VAL A 79 -17.18 -13.14 -23.47
N VAL A 80 -18.45 -13.22 -23.87
CA VAL A 80 -19.54 -13.64 -23.01
C VAL A 80 -19.45 -15.14 -22.72
N LEU A 81 -19.47 -15.50 -21.45
CA LEU A 81 -19.54 -16.89 -20.98
C LEU A 81 -20.99 -17.32 -20.75
N LYS A 82 -21.78 -16.52 -20.03
CA LYS A 82 -23.21 -16.79 -19.80
C LYS A 82 -23.99 -15.54 -19.41
N THR A 83 -25.27 -15.49 -19.77
CA THR A 83 -26.21 -14.45 -19.32
C THR A 83 -26.78 -14.80 -17.95
N VAL A 84 -26.78 -13.85 -17.00
CA VAL A 84 -27.25 -14.07 -15.62
C VAL A 84 -28.15 -12.92 -15.15
N ILE A 85 -29.15 -13.25 -14.33
CA ILE A 85 -30.02 -12.24 -13.72
C ILE A 85 -29.62 -12.08 -12.26
N LYS A 86 -29.32 -10.85 -11.83
CA LYS A 86 -29.00 -10.54 -10.42
C LYS A 86 -30.05 -9.64 -9.78
N LYS A 87 -30.44 -9.96 -8.55
CA LYS A 87 -31.29 -9.10 -7.72
C LYS A 87 -30.40 -8.07 -7.00
N PRO A 88 -30.80 -6.79 -6.96
CA PRO A 88 -30.08 -5.78 -6.20
C PRO A 88 -30.25 -6.01 -4.70
N LYS A 89 -29.34 -5.47 -3.88
CA LYS A 89 -29.54 -5.33 -2.43
C LYS A 89 -30.79 -4.51 -2.12
N LYS A 90 -31.47 -4.87 -1.01
CA LYS A 90 -32.51 -4.04 -0.37
C LYS A 90 -31.95 -2.62 -0.16
N PRO A 91 -32.69 -1.52 -0.40
CA PRO A 91 -34.16 -1.35 -0.49
C PRO A 91 -34.77 -1.68 -1.86
N ASN A 92 -33.96 -1.95 -2.87
CA ASN A 92 -34.46 -2.10 -4.22
C ASN A 92 -34.88 -3.55 -4.49
N SER A 93 -35.91 -3.73 -5.33
CA SER A 93 -36.36 -5.03 -5.83
C SER A 93 -36.54 -4.97 -7.33
N ALA A 94 -35.64 -5.59 -8.10
CA ALA A 94 -35.73 -5.67 -9.55
C ALA A 94 -34.86 -6.81 -10.09
N ASN A 95 -35.06 -7.20 -11.34
CA ASN A 95 -34.18 -8.13 -12.04
C ASN A 95 -33.17 -7.31 -12.88
N ARG A 96 -31.89 -7.37 -12.54
CA ARG A 96 -30.84 -6.73 -13.34
C ARG A 96 -30.30 -7.74 -14.36
N LYS A 97 -30.33 -7.33 -15.63
CA LYS A 97 -29.75 -8.11 -16.75
C LYS A 97 -28.23 -7.96 -16.68
N CYS A 98 -27.54 -9.06 -16.43
CA CYS A 98 -26.09 -9.12 -16.29
C CYS A 98 -25.52 -10.24 -17.15
N VAL A 99 -24.21 -10.21 -17.36
CA VAL A 99 -23.49 -11.21 -18.15
C VAL A 99 -22.18 -11.52 -17.47
N LEU A 100 -21.81 -12.79 -17.44
CA LEU A 100 -20.48 -13.21 -17.03
C LEU A 100 -19.58 -13.15 -18.27
N VAL A 101 -18.52 -12.34 -18.19
CA VAL A 101 -17.63 -12.01 -19.29
C VAL A 101 -16.20 -12.37 -18.90
N ARG A 102 -15.48 -13.01 -19.81
CA ARG A 102 -14.03 -13.20 -19.73
C ARG A 102 -13.34 -12.08 -20.48
N LEU A 103 -12.61 -11.24 -19.78
CA LEU A 103 -11.88 -10.11 -20.38
C LEU A 103 -10.62 -10.60 -21.10
N SER A 104 -10.08 -9.78 -22.01
CA SER A 104 -8.76 -9.99 -22.63
C SER A 104 -7.65 -10.18 -21.61
N ASN A 105 -7.81 -9.62 -20.41
CA ASN A 105 -6.87 -9.74 -19.30
C ASN A 105 -6.94 -11.10 -18.57
N GLY A 106 -7.75 -12.05 -19.06
CA GLY A 106 -7.98 -13.37 -18.47
C GLY A 106 -8.90 -13.39 -17.24
N LYS A 107 -9.25 -12.21 -16.70
CA LYS A 107 -10.16 -12.09 -15.55
C LYS A 107 -11.61 -12.31 -15.96
N GLU A 108 -12.32 -13.09 -15.15
CA GLU A 108 -13.76 -13.30 -15.28
C GLU A 108 -14.52 -12.32 -14.39
N MET A 109 -15.53 -11.65 -14.97
CA MET A 109 -16.26 -10.59 -14.30
C MET A 109 -17.72 -10.58 -14.71
N ILE A 110 -18.57 -10.05 -13.83
CA ILE A 110 -19.99 -9.87 -14.13
C ILE A 110 -20.21 -8.42 -14.57
N ALA A 111 -20.59 -8.24 -15.82
CA ALA A 111 -20.91 -6.97 -16.43
C ALA A 111 -22.42 -6.71 -16.41
N TYR A 112 -22.82 -5.46 -16.27
CA TYR A 112 -24.22 -5.02 -16.37
C TYR A 112 -24.55 -4.63 -17.82
N ILE A 113 -25.73 -5.01 -18.30
CA ILE A 113 -26.22 -4.60 -19.62
C ILE A 113 -27.14 -3.39 -19.44
N PRO A 114 -26.79 -2.21 -19.99
CA PRO A 114 -27.67 -1.05 -19.96
C PRO A 114 -28.85 -1.20 -20.93
N GLY A 115 -29.95 -0.48 -20.66
CA GLY A 115 -31.12 -0.44 -21.54
C GLY A 115 -32.13 -1.58 -21.32
N ILE A 116 -33.13 -1.63 -22.21
CA ILE A 116 -34.26 -2.57 -22.14
C ILE A 116 -34.10 -3.62 -23.25
N GLY A 117 -33.71 -4.84 -22.85
CA GLY A 117 -33.53 -5.95 -23.81
C GLY A 117 -32.08 -6.10 -24.26
N HIS A 118 -31.71 -7.32 -24.65
CA HIS A 118 -30.40 -7.63 -25.25
C HIS A 118 -30.49 -8.94 -26.04
N ASN A 119 -29.68 -9.06 -27.09
CA ASN A 119 -29.53 -10.27 -27.89
C ASN A 119 -28.14 -10.92 -27.68
N LEU A 120 -27.60 -10.81 -26.46
CA LEU A 120 -26.28 -11.40 -26.16
C LEU A 120 -26.46 -12.90 -25.91
N GLN A 121 -25.65 -13.67 -26.60
CA GLN A 121 -25.53 -15.11 -26.45
C GLN A 121 -24.12 -15.44 -25.94
N GLU A 122 -23.91 -16.69 -25.60
CA GLU A 122 -22.58 -17.22 -25.28
C GLU A 122 -21.63 -17.01 -26.47
N HIS A 123 -20.36 -16.78 -26.18
CA HIS A 123 -19.28 -16.51 -27.16
C HIS A 123 -19.36 -15.17 -27.91
N ASN A 124 -20.40 -14.36 -27.71
CA ASN A 124 -20.43 -13.03 -28.29
C ASN A 124 -19.28 -12.16 -27.75
N ILE A 125 -18.68 -11.39 -28.65
CA ILE A 125 -17.62 -10.42 -28.32
C ILE A 125 -18.26 -9.09 -27.93
N VAL A 126 -17.87 -8.54 -26.79
CA VAL A 126 -18.41 -7.29 -26.24
C VAL A 126 -17.31 -6.33 -25.81
N LEU A 127 -17.60 -5.03 -25.87
CA LEU A 127 -16.77 -3.98 -25.30
C LEU A 127 -17.28 -3.63 -23.89
N VAL A 128 -16.45 -3.84 -22.89
CA VAL A 128 -16.78 -3.56 -21.48
C VAL A 128 -16.14 -2.26 -21.06
N ARG A 129 -16.92 -1.36 -20.47
CA ARG A 129 -16.44 -0.11 -19.86
C ARG A 129 -16.28 -0.26 -18.35
N VAL A 130 -15.40 0.55 -17.77
CA VAL A 130 -15.37 0.72 -16.31
C VAL A 130 -16.71 1.29 -15.84
N GLY A 131 -17.31 0.62 -14.87
CA GLY A 131 -18.57 1.03 -14.27
C GLY A 131 -18.81 0.26 -12.97
N ARG A 132 -19.68 0.81 -12.11
CA ARG A 132 -20.12 0.14 -10.89
C ARG A 132 -21.63 0.12 -10.92
N SER A 133 -22.20 -1.09 -10.97
CA SER A 133 -23.63 -1.28 -10.80
C SER A 133 -23.90 -1.79 -9.38
N VAL A 134 -24.95 -1.25 -8.76
CA VAL A 134 -25.39 -1.69 -7.43
C VAL A 134 -26.29 -2.91 -7.64
N THR A 135 -25.65 -4.07 -7.74
CA THR A 135 -26.27 -5.39 -7.54
C THR A 135 -26.07 -5.82 -6.10
#